data_AF-A0A9W6F4X5-F1
#
_entry.id   AF-A0A9W6F4X5-F1
#
_cell.length_a   1.000
_cell.length_b   1.000
_cell.length_c   1.000
_cell.angle_alpha   90.00
_cell.angle_beta   90.00
_cell.angle_gamma   90.00
#
_symmetry.space_group_name_H-M   'P 1'
#
loop_
_entity.id
_entity.type
_entity.pdbx_description
1 polymer ?
#
loop_
_entity_poly.entity_id
_entity_poly.type
_entity_poly.pdbx_seq_one_letter_code
_entity_poly.pdbx_strand_id
1 'polypeptide(L)'
;MSTQERQAVASSVPFMIRIVSIDYYMAPPIPHIDYCFSSLEGTTVDLVPVIRIFGATPAGQKACLHVHRAFPYFYVPYDDSMPSTPQEANLCLRRMALAIETAVRASAMPGQHQQQHPQQDGRAGAAGGGGDGGGGASVAKQRQVVHALQLVRGKPFYGYHVD
;
A
#
# COMPACT_ATOMS: atom_id res chain seq x y z
N MET A 1 30.73 45.80 -31.67
CA MET A 1 29.83 45.51 -30.54
C MET A 1 28.88 44.43 -30.99
N SER A 2 28.90 43.33 -30.25
CA SER A 2 28.67 41.95 -30.68
C SER A 2 27.20 41.59 -30.88
N THR A 3 26.98 40.94 -32.00
CA THR A 3 25.92 39.99 -32.30
C THR A 3 25.79 38.95 -31.16
N GLN A 4 24.55 38.49 -30.92
CA GLN A 4 24.18 37.17 -30.38
C GLN A 4 23.88 37.06 -28.87
N GLU A 5 22.66 37.45 -28.49
CA GLU A 5 21.92 36.87 -27.34
C GLU A 5 20.55 36.30 -27.80
N ARG A 6 20.57 35.52 -28.89
CA ARG A 6 19.49 34.55 -29.13
C ARG A 6 19.83 33.28 -28.38
N GLN A 7 19.65 33.30 -27.05
CA GLN A 7 19.65 32.11 -26.23
C GLN A 7 18.52 31.21 -26.76
N ALA A 8 18.87 30.13 -27.45
CA ALA A 8 17.92 29.12 -27.86
C ALA A 8 17.32 28.50 -26.60
N VAL A 9 16.08 28.86 -26.28
CA VAL A 9 15.23 28.01 -25.46
C VAL A 9 15.10 26.72 -26.25
N ALA A 10 15.90 25.70 -25.90
CA ALA A 10 15.66 24.36 -26.39
C ALA A 10 14.21 24.05 -26.01
N SER A 11 13.32 24.03 -26.99
CA SER A 11 11.94 23.62 -26.82
C SER A 11 12.00 22.15 -26.40
N SER A 12 12.04 21.91 -25.09
CA SER A 12 11.91 20.58 -24.51
C SER A 12 10.54 20.08 -24.92
N VAL A 13 10.48 19.31 -26.01
CA VAL A 13 9.25 18.67 -26.44
C VAL A 13 8.92 17.65 -25.36
N PRO A 14 7.79 17.78 -24.66
CA PRO A 14 7.45 16.85 -23.61
C PRO A 14 7.26 15.45 -24.20
N PHE A 15 7.65 14.43 -23.45
CA PHE A 15 7.23 13.07 -23.78
C PHE A 15 5.71 12.99 -23.69
N MET A 16 5.07 12.48 -24.74
CA MET A 16 3.61 12.40 -24.84
C MET A 16 3.17 11.00 -25.24
N ILE A 17 2.06 10.56 -24.65
CA ILE A 17 1.39 9.32 -25.01
C ILE A 17 -0.12 9.53 -25.01
N ARG A 18 -0.81 9.01 -26.03
CA ARG A 18 -2.27 8.89 -26.01
C ARG A 18 -2.65 7.64 -25.24
N ILE A 19 -3.40 7.80 -24.17
CA ILE A 19 -3.90 6.72 -23.32
C ILE A 19 -4.94 5.89 -24.09
N VAL A 20 -4.76 4.58 -24.12
CA VAL A 20 -5.71 3.60 -24.68
C VAL A 20 -6.34 2.79 -23.55
N SER A 21 -5.53 2.27 -22.64
CA SER A 21 -5.99 1.54 -21.47
C SER A 21 -5.07 1.78 -20.28
N ILE A 22 -5.63 1.64 -19.08
CA ILE A 22 -4.92 1.72 -17.82
C ILE A 22 -5.28 0.49 -17.00
N ASP A 23 -4.29 -0.16 -16.42
CA ASP A 23 -4.49 -1.17 -15.39
C ASP A 23 -3.47 -0.99 -14.26
N TYR A 24 -3.55 -1.82 -13.22
CA TYR A 24 -2.55 -1.85 -12.15
C TYR A 24 -2.20 -3.29 -11.79
N TYR A 25 -1.02 -3.48 -11.24
CA TYR A 25 -0.60 -4.74 -10.66
C TYR A 25 0.27 -4.50 -9.42
N MET A 26 0.49 -5.56 -8.64
CA MET A 26 1.37 -5.54 -7.47
C MET A 26 2.73 -6.14 -7.85
N ALA A 27 3.82 -5.41 -7.59
CA ALA A 27 5.18 -5.82 -7.93
C ALA A 27 6.14 -5.61 -6.75
N PRO A 28 7.25 -6.38 -6.65
CA PRO A 28 8.31 -6.06 -5.70
C PRO A 28 8.85 -4.65 -5.94
N PRO A 29 9.11 -3.87 -4.89
CA PRO A 29 9.57 -2.49 -5.04
C PRO A 29 10.96 -2.44 -5.68
N ILE A 30 11.14 -1.54 -6.65
CA ILE A 30 12.42 -1.31 -7.31
C ILE A 30 13.21 -0.25 -6.52
N PRO A 31 14.47 -0.54 -6.11
CA PRO A 31 15.32 0.45 -5.45
C PRO A 31 15.42 1.76 -6.24
N HIS A 32 15.45 2.89 -5.52
CA HIS A 32 15.47 4.26 -6.08
C HIS A 32 14.17 4.74 -6.76
N ILE A 33 13.30 3.82 -7.22
CA ILE A 33 12.02 4.14 -7.88
C ILE A 33 10.84 3.98 -6.93
N ASP A 34 10.87 3.04 -5.98
CA ASP A 34 9.76 2.74 -5.07
C ASP A 34 10.11 2.97 -3.60
N TYR A 35 9.10 2.82 -2.72
CA TYR A 35 9.31 2.73 -1.28
C TYR A 35 9.60 1.27 -0.92
N CYS A 36 10.86 0.97 -0.59
CA CYS A 36 11.29 -0.38 -0.21
C CYS A 36 11.15 -0.66 1.29
N PHE A 37 10.87 0.36 2.11
CA PHE A 37 10.84 0.27 3.57
C PHE A 37 9.64 1.02 4.14
N SER A 38 9.01 0.41 5.15
CA SER A 38 7.87 0.96 5.87
C SER A 38 8.32 1.71 7.12
N SER A 39 7.96 2.99 7.23
CA SER A 39 8.15 3.75 8.48
C SER A 39 7.15 3.36 9.58
N LEU A 40 6.07 2.65 9.25
CA LEU A 40 5.05 2.24 10.21
C LEU A 40 5.49 1.01 11.02
N GLU A 41 5.81 -0.07 10.32
CA GLU A 41 6.23 -1.35 10.93
C GLU A 41 7.75 -1.49 11.05
N GLY A 42 8.54 -0.63 10.39
CA GLY A 42 10.00 -0.73 10.40
C GLY A 42 10.52 -1.93 9.60
N THR A 43 9.74 -2.40 8.62
CA THR A 43 9.99 -3.62 7.85
C THR A 43 10.15 -3.33 6.36
N THR A 44 10.65 -4.31 5.62
CA THR A 44 10.72 -4.23 4.15
C THR A 44 9.33 -4.36 3.53
N VAL A 45 9.07 -3.54 2.51
CA VAL A 45 7.83 -3.61 1.74
C VAL A 45 7.98 -4.74 0.71
N ASP A 46 7.03 -5.67 0.69
CA ASP A 46 7.08 -6.80 -0.24
C ASP A 46 6.53 -6.46 -1.62
N LEU A 47 5.48 -5.66 -1.67
CA LEU A 47 4.76 -5.34 -2.90
C LEU A 47 4.27 -3.89 -2.89
N VAL A 48 4.35 -3.24 -4.05
CA VAL A 48 3.84 -1.89 -4.28
C VAL A 48 2.90 -1.87 -5.50
N PRO A 49 1.90 -0.98 -5.52
CA PRO A 49 1.05 -0.80 -6.68
C PRO A 49 1.84 -0.10 -7.81
N VAL A 50 1.81 -0.68 -9.00
CA VAL A 50 2.34 -0.08 -10.22
C VAL A 50 1.21 0.06 -11.23
N ILE A 51 0.98 1.27 -11.71
CA ILE A 51 -0.02 1.56 -12.73
C ILE A 51 0.63 1.40 -14.10
N ARG A 52 -0.01 0.65 -15.00
CA ARG A 52 0.44 0.57 -16.40
C ARG A 52 -0.48 1.37 -17.29
N ILE A 53 0.11 2.20 -18.13
CA ILE A 53 -0.59 3.00 -19.12
C ILE A 53 -0.17 2.50 -20.49
N PHE A 54 -1.10 1.90 -21.23
CA PHE A 54 -0.89 1.47 -22.60
C PHE A 54 -1.39 2.54 -23.57
N GLY A 55 -0.63 2.79 -24.62
CA GLY A 55 -0.96 3.85 -25.54
C GLY A 55 -0.04 3.91 -26.76
N ALA A 56 -0.09 5.04 -27.45
CA ALA A 56 0.82 5.33 -28.56
C ALA A 56 1.41 6.74 -28.47
N THR A 57 2.67 6.89 -28.86
CA THR A 57 3.32 8.20 -29.01
C THR A 57 2.69 8.97 -30.19
N PRO A 58 2.89 10.30 -30.32
CA PRO A 58 2.44 11.06 -31.48
C PRO A 58 2.93 10.50 -32.83
N ALA A 59 4.09 9.82 -32.82
CA ALA A 59 4.64 9.14 -33.99
C ALA A 59 4.00 7.77 -34.27
N GLY A 60 3.00 7.34 -33.49
CA GLY A 60 2.26 6.09 -33.68
C GLY A 60 2.91 4.85 -33.05
N GLN A 61 4.03 5.00 -32.32
CA GLN A 61 4.70 3.87 -31.68
C GLN A 61 3.91 3.42 -30.45
N LYS A 62 3.63 2.12 -30.34
CA LYS A 62 3.01 1.54 -29.14
C LYS A 62 3.97 1.65 -27.96
N ALA A 63 3.45 2.07 -26.81
CA ALA A 63 4.23 2.23 -25.59
C ALA A 63 3.44 1.77 -24.36
N CYS A 64 4.16 1.30 -23.35
CA CYS A 64 3.65 0.95 -22.03
C CYS A 64 4.46 1.71 -20.98
N LEU A 65 3.82 2.58 -20.21
CA LEU A 65 4.46 3.29 -19.10
C LEU A 65 4.12 2.63 -17.78
N HIS A 66 5.11 2.51 -16.90
CA HIS A 66 4.91 2.09 -15.52
C HIS A 66 5.01 3.32 -14.62
N VAL A 67 3.93 3.64 -13.94
CA VAL A 67 3.86 4.74 -12.97
C VAL A 67 3.98 4.13 -11.58
N HIS A 68 5.03 4.52 -10.89
CA HIS A 68 5.40 4.08 -9.55
C HIS A 68 4.97 5.13 -8.51
N ARG A 69 4.87 4.72 -7.24
CA ARG A 69 4.51 5.57 -6.09
C ARG A 69 3.11 6.21 -6.13
N ALA A 70 2.19 5.67 -6.92
CA ALA A 70 0.79 6.08 -6.94
C ALA A 70 -0.05 5.17 -6.02
N PHE A 71 -0.20 5.54 -4.76
CA PHE A 71 -0.96 4.75 -3.77
C PHE A 71 -2.42 5.18 -3.69
N PRO A 72 -3.38 4.24 -3.61
CA PRO A 72 -4.76 4.58 -3.32
C PRO A 72 -4.89 5.13 -1.90
N TYR A 73 -5.78 6.10 -1.70
CA TYR A 73 -6.04 6.73 -0.41
C TYR A 73 -7.52 7.04 -0.25
N PHE A 74 -7.91 7.28 1.00
CA PHE A 74 -9.24 7.75 1.38
C PHE A 74 -9.13 8.65 2.60
N TYR A 75 -10.20 9.37 2.91
CA TYR A 75 -10.26 10.27 4.07
C TYR A 75 -11.17 9.70 5.15
N VAL A 76 -10.78 9.90 6.40
CA VAL A 76 -11.60 9.63 7.59
C VAL A 76 -11.72 10.94 8.36
N PRO A 77 -12.91 11.32 8.85
CA PRO A 77 -13.07 12.50 9.69
C PRO A 77 -12.12 12.47 10.90
N TYR A 78 -11.54 13.63 11.20
CA TYR A 78 -10.74 13.88 12.40
C TYR A 78 -11.38 15.07 13.11
N ASP A 79 -12.16 14.80 14.15
CA ASP A 79 -12.93 15.81 14.86
C ASP A 79 -12.15 16.45 16.02
N ASP A 80 -12.74 17.48 16.62
CA ASP A 80 -12.12 18.26 17.70
C ASP A 80 -11.94 17.48 19.01
N SER A 81 -12.52 16.28 19.14
CA SER A 81 -12.27 15.41 20.30
C SER A 81 -10.93 14.69 20.21
N MET A 82 -10.32 14.67 19.02
CA MET A 82 -9.03 14.04 18.78
C MET A 82 -7.86 14.99 19.11
N PRO A 83 -6.68 14.45 19.44
CA PRO A 83 -5.55 15.27 19.87
C PRO A 83 -5.16 16.34 18.84
N SER A 84 -5.01 17.59 19.28
CA SER A 84 -4.71 18.72 18.38
C SER A 84 -3.22 19.07 18.34
N THR A 85 -2.43 18.68 19.34
CA THR A 85 -1.00 18.93 19.32
C THR A 85 -0.30 18.03 18.28
N PRO A 86 0.69 18.53 17.51
CA PRO A 86 1.33 17.74 16.46
C PRO A 86 1.91 16.40 16.95
N GLN A 87 2.46 16.37 18.16
CA GLN A 87 3.08 15.19 18.75
C GLN A 87 2.02 14.12 19.08
N GLU A 88 0.94 14.51 19.75
CA GLU A 88 -0.13 13.59 20.12
C GLU A 88 -0.92 13.12 18.89
N ALA A 89 -1.16 14.01 17.93
CA ALA A 89 -1.78 13.67 16.65
C ALA A 89 -0.97 12.61 15.90
N ASN A 90 0.36 12.79 15.79
CA ASN A 90 1.23 11.79 15.15
C ASN A 90 1.19 10.43 15.86
N LEU A 91 1.17 10.41 17.21
CA LEU A 91 1.02 9.18 17.97
C LEU A 91 -0.34 8.53 17.72
N CYS A 92 -1.41 9.32 17.70
CA CYS A 92 -2.76 8.86 17.40
C CYS A 92 -2.85 8.23 16.01
N LEU A 93 -2.36 8.92 14.98
CA LEU A 93 -2.31 8.41 13.60
C LEU A 93 -1.52 7.10 13.51
N ARG A 94 -0.37 7.00 14.20
CA ARG A 94 0.42 5.78 14.21
C ARG A 94 -0.34 4.61 14.85
N ARG A 95 -1.03 4.86 15.97
CA ARG A 95 -1.88 3.84 16.61
C ARG A 95 -3.04 3.41 15.71
N MET A 96 -3.67 4.36 15.01
CA MET A 96 -4.74 4.07 14.05
C MET A 96 -4.21 3.23 12.88
N ALA A 97 -3.04 3.55 12.33
CA ALA A 97 -2.43 2.78 11.23
C ALA A 97 -2.21 1.31 11.63
N LEU A 98 -1.64 1.09 12.82
CA LEU A 98 -1.41 -0.25 13.36
C LEU A 98 -2.72 -1.00 13.63
N ALA A 99 -3.76 -0.30 14.10
CA ALA A 99 -5.07 -0.90 14.31
C ALA A 99 -5.75 -1.32 12.99
N ILE A 100 -5.59 -0.53 11.92
CA ILE A 100 -6.09 -0.88 10.58
C ILE A 100 -5.34 -2.11 10.04
N GLU A 101 -4.01 -2.13 10.15
CA GLU A 101 -3.19 -3.29 9.73
C GLU A 101 -3.63 -4.58 10.41
N THR A 102 -3.81 -4.55 11.74
CA THR A 102 -4.24 -5.73 12.49
C THR A 102 -5.66 -6.15 12.14
N ALA A 103 -6.59 -5.20 11.98
CA ALA A 103 -7.97 -5.48 11.61
C ALA A 103 -8.09 -6.09 10.21
N VAL A 104 -7.40 -5.53 9.22
CA VAL A 104 -7.40 -6.06 7.84
C VAL A 104 -6.79 -7.47 7.83
N ARG A 105 -5.69 -7.67 8.56
CA ARG A 105 -5.05 -8.99 8.68
C ARG A 105 -5.99 -10.02 9.30
N ALA A 106 -6.70 -9.66 10.36
CA ALA A 106 -7.69 -10.53 10.99
C ALA A 106 -8.85 -10.87 10.03
N SER A 107 -9.31 -9.90 9.23
CA SER A 107 -10.38 -10.12 8.26
C SER A 107 -9.97 -11.02 7.08
N ALA A 108 -8.68 -11.09 6.76
CA ALA A 108 -8.15 -11.88 5.65
C ALA A 108 -7.90 -13.35 6.02
N MET A 109 -7.97 -13.72 7.30
CA MET A 109 -7.84 -15.12 7.73
C MET A 109 -9.20 -15.83 7.57
N PRO A 110 -9.28 -16.95 6.81
CA PRO A 110 -10.50 -17.73 6.75
C PRO A 110 -10.84 -18.27 8.14
N GLY A 111 -12.07 -18.02 8.60
CA GLY A 111 -12.52 -18.44 9.92
C GLY A 111 -12.34 -19.94 10.11
N GLN A 112 -11.57 -20.32 11.15
CA GLN A 112 -11.58 -21.68 11.67
C GLN A 112 -13.01 -21.97 12.14
N HIS A 113 -13.76 -22.73 11.34
CA HIS A 113 -15.00 -23.33 11.81
C HIS A 113 -14.64 -24.22 13.01
N GLN A 114 -15.00 -23.75 14.19
CA GLN A 114 -14.87 -24.52 15.42
C GLN A 114 -15.92 -25.64 15.38
N GLN A 115 -15.57 -26.78 14.77
CA GLN A 115 -16.28 -28.02 15.00
C GLN A 115 -16.06 -28.42 16.46
N GLN A 116 -16.99 -28.02 17.33
CA GLN A 116 -17.10 -28.55 18.67
C GLN A 116 -17.59 -30.00 18.57
N HIS A 117 -16.69 -30.97 18.70
CA HIS A 117 -17.05 -32.37 18.87
C HIS A 117 -17.20 -32.65 20.38
N PRO A 118 -18.34 -33.18 20.87
CA PRO A 118 -18.47 -33.54 22.27
C PRO A 118 -17.66 -34.80 22.59
N GLN A 119 -17.03 -34.77 23.77
CA GLN A 119 -16.18 -35.78 24.38
C GLN A 119 -16.91 -37.10 24.66
N GLN A 120 -16.26 -38.25 24.36
CA GLN A 120 -16.54 -39.54 25.01
C GLN A 120 -15.23 -40.29 25.29
N ASP A 121 -15.13 -40.77 26.53
CA ASP A 121 -14.00 -41.49 27.13
C ASP A 121 -13.79 -42.89 26.53
N GLY A 122 -12.52 -43.32 26.41
CA GLY A 122 -12.25 -44.73 26.12
C GLY A 122 -10.80 -45.11 25.80
N ARG A 123 -10.06 -45.50 26.84
CA ARG A 123 -9.00 -46.54 26.92
C ARG A 123 -7.77 -46.52 25.98
N ALA A 124 -6.64 -46.81 26.62
CA ALA A 124 -5.29 -46.87 26.10
C ALA A 124 -5.05 -47.92 24.99
N GLY A 125 -4.20 -47.55 24.04
CA GLY A 125 -3.59 -48.43 23.05
C GLY A 125 -2.28 -47.84 22.53
N ALA A 126 -1.19 -48.58 22.67
CA ALA A 126 0.15 -48.21 22.24
C ALA A 126 0.34 -48.37 20.73
N ALA A 127 1.13 -47.49 20.08
CA ALA A 127 2.12 -47.82 19.04
C ALA A 127 2.71 -46.55 18.39
N GLY A 128 4.03 -46.56 18.21
CA GLY A 128 4.66 -46.30 16.91
C GLY A 128 4.96 -44.86 16.47
N GLY A 129 6.27 -44.59 16.31
CA GLY A 129 6.80 -44.17 15.00
C GLY A 129 6.98 -42.67 14.73
N GLY A 130 8.26 -42.26 14.73
CA GLY A 130 8.94 -41.55 13.63
C GLY A 130 8.34 -40.26 13.06
N GLY A 131 9.15 -39.20 13.05
CA GLY A 131 8.99 -38.09 12.10
C GLY A 131 9.67 -36.82 12.57
N ASP A 132 10.93 -36.64 12.20
CA ASP A 132 11.61 -35.34 12.23
C ASP A 132 10.96 -34.43 11.18
N GLY A 133 9.84 -33.83 11.57
CA GLY A 133 9.14 -32.81 10.82
C GLY A 133 9.78 -31.46 11.09
N GLY A 134 10.90 -31.18 10.43
CA GLY A 134 11.43 -29.82 10.25
C GLY A 134 10.47 -28.98 9.41
N GLY A 135 9.27 -28.72 9.95
CA GLY A 135 8.32 -27.77 9.43
C GLY A 135 8.82 -26.38 9.77
N GLY A 136 9.78 -25.89 8.99
CA GLY A 136 9.94 -24.45 8.81
C GLY A 136 8.61 -23.96 8.24
N ALA A 137 7.68 -23.60 9.12
CA ALA A 137 6.52 -22.82 8.74
C ALA A 137 7.11 -21.63 8.01
N SER A 138 6.95 -21.60 6.69
CA SER A 138 7.09 -20.39 5.92
C SER A 138 6.07 -19.46 6.54
N VAL A 139 6.53 -18.66 7.51
CA VAL A 139 5.77 -17.57 8.10
C VAL A 139 5.38 -16.76 6.89
N ALA A 140 4.14 -16.91 6.45
CA ALA A 140 3.64 -16.24 5.26
C ALA A 140 3.97 -14.77 5.46
N LYS A 141 4.94 -14.26 4.69
CA LYS A 141 5.54 -12.96 4.93
C LYS A 141 4.40 -11.95 4.89
N GLN A 142 4.13 -11.35 6.04
CA GLN A 142 2.90 -10.59 6.28
C GLN A 142 2.94 -9.35 5.39
N ARG A 143 1.91 -9.19 4.57
CA ARG A 143 1.82 -8.08 3.62
C ARG A 143 1.30 -6.85 4.36
N GLN A 144 2.11 -5.80 4.40
CA GLN A 144 1.68 -4.48 4.83
C GLN A 144 0.58 -3.96 3.91
N VAL A 145 -0.48 -3.39 4.48
CA VAL A 145 -1.65 -2.87 3.74
C VAL A 145 -1.65 -1.35 3.70
N VAL A 146 -1.24 -0.70 4.78
CA VAL A 146 -1.29 0.74 5.00
C VAL A 146 0.10 1.31 4.73
N HIS A 147 0.24 2.15 3.72
CA HIS A 147 1.51 2.83 3.46
C HIS A 147 1.78 3.97 4.46
N ALA A 148 0.79 4.85 4.65
CA ALA A 148 0.91 6.02 5.52
C ALA A 148 -0.47 6.53 5.95
N LEU A 149 -0.52 7.17 7.11
CA LEU A 149 -1.63 8.02 7.57
C LEU A 149 -1.11 9.44 7.76
N GLN A 150 -1.88 10.42 7.32
CA GLN A 150 -1.52 11.84 7.38
C GLN A 150 -2.73 12.66 7.81
N LEU A 151 -2.51 13.64 8.69
CA LEU A 151 -3.52 14.63 9.02
C LEU A 151 -3.50 15.72 7.93
N VAL A 152 -4.66 16.00 7.37
CA VAL A 152 -4.84 17.02 6.34
C VAL A 152 -6.02 17.91 6.68
N ARG A 153 -5.98 19.16 6.21
CA ARG A 153 -7.16 20.01 6.22
C ARG A 153 -7.97 19.75 4.95
N GLY A 154 -9.27 19.54 5.11
CA GLY A 154 -10.19 19.35 4.01
C GLY A 154 -11.54 19.98 4.32
N LYS A 155 -12.24 20.42 3.28
CA LYS A 155 -13.62 20.92 3.37
C LYS A 155 -14.54 19.85 2.76
N PRO A 156 -15.55 19.36 3.49
CA PRO A 156 -16.48 18.39 2.93
C PRO A 156 -17.16 18.96 1.67
N PHE A 157 -17.26 18.14 0.62
CA PHE A 157 -17.92 18.57 -0.61
C PHE A 157 -19.42 18.85 -0.41
N TYR A 158 -20.06 18.04 0.44
CA TYR A 158 -21.48 18.20 0.76
C TYR A 158 -21.69 19.12 1.97
N GLY A 159 -22.73 19.96 1.87
CA GLY A 159 -23.08 20.95 2.90
C GLY A 159 -22.57 22.36 2.61
N TYR A 160 -23.02 23.32 3.42
CA TYR A 160 -22.54 24.69 3.39
C TYR A 160 -21.57 24.90 4.53
N HIS A 161 -20.33 25.26 4.22
CA HIS A 161 -19.29 25.55 5.22
C HIS A 161 -18.78 26.97 4.98
N VAL A 162 -18.84 27.81 6.01
CA VAL A 162 -18.31 29.17 5.98
C VAL A 162 -16.80 29.07 6.19
N ASP A 163 -16.04 29.75 5.33
CA ASP A 163 -14.57 29.83 5.42
C ASP A 163 -14.11 30.78 6.54
#